data_AF-A0A1H2T8T8-F1
#
_entry.id   AF-A0A1H2T8T8-F1
#
_cell.length_a   1.000
_cell.length_b   1.000
_cell.length_c   1.000
_cell.angle_alpha   90.00
_cell.angle_beta   90.00
_cell.angle_gamma   90.00
#
_symmetry.space_group_name_H-M   'P 1'
#
loop_
_entity.id
_entity.type
_entity.pdbx_description
1 polymer ?
#
loop_
_entity_poly.entity_id
_entity_poly.type
_entity_poly.pdbx_seq_one_letter_code
_entity_poly.pdbx_strand_id
1 'polypeptide(L)'
;MTYPISFRRKVLSIREKENLSIAQVAKRFCVGIASVTRWLKTPDPKTTRNKPATKINMEILAQDVKNYLDAYQYERAHGVKDWHATGRTNVIGALIKGVLLTVGLFTANINADIFYAWVTQDLLSKLLPACVIVMDNATFHKRQDIKTAITNAGHTLEYLPSYSPDFNHIESKWAQAKAIRRRDGCSVE
;
A
#
# COMPACT_ATOMS: atom_id res chain seq x y z
N MET A 1 -14.55 -10.45 -2.47
CA MET A 1 -15.49 -10.02 -3.53
C MET A 1 -16.84 -9.68 -2.94
N THR A 2 -17.39 -8.51 -3.26
CA THR A 2 -18.70 -8.07 -2.76
C THR A 2 -19.77 -8.44 -3.79
N TYR A 3 -20.60 -9.43 -3.47
CA TYR A 3 -21.70 -9.83 -4.35
C TYR A 3 -22.83 -8.80 -4.31
N PRO A 4 -23.48 -8.47 -5.45
CA PRO A 4 -24.64 -7.58 -5.50
C PRO A 4 -25.81 -8.09 -4.67
N ILE A 5 -26.62 -7.16 -4.15
CA ILE A 5 -27.81 -7.48 -3.33
C ILE A 5 -28.84 -8.35 -4.08
N SER A 6 -29.06 -8.06 -5.36
CA SER A 6 -29.95 -8.82 -6.25
C SER A 6 -29.50 -10.27 -6.39
N PHE A 7 -28.19 -10.49 -6.57
CA PHE A 7 -27.60 -11.82 -6.65
C PHE A 7 -27.79 -12.60 -5.35
N ARG A 8 -27.53 -11.99 -4.19
CA ARG A 8 -27.71 -12.65 -2.89
C ARG A 8 -29.15 -13.10 -2.68
N ARG A 9 -30.12 -12.22 -2.95
CA ARG A 9 -31.56 -12.53 -2.83
C ARG A 9 -31.97 -13.65 -3.79
N LYS A 10 -31.44 -13.65 -5.02
CA LYS A 10 -31.70 -14.72 -5.98
C LYS A 10 -31.17 -16.08 -5.51
N VAL A 11 -29.95 -16.12 -4.97
CA VAL A 11 -29.36 -17.34 -4.41
C VAL A 11 -30.20 -17.89 -3.24
N LEU A 12 -30.66 -17.02 -2.35
CA LEU A 12 -31.51 -17.42 -1.22
C LEU A 12 -32.89 -17.93 -1.68
N SER A 13 -33.52 -17.25 -2.66
CA SER A 13 -34.80 -17.69 -3.24
C SER A 13 -34.70 -19.07 -3.90
N ILE A 14 -33.62 -19.36 -4.62
CA ILE A 14 -33.39 -20.67 -5.23
C ILE A 14 -33.17 -21.75 -4.17
N ARG A 15 -32.43 -21.43 -3.11
CA ARG A 15 -32.23 -22.33 -1.97
C ARG A 15 -33.56 -22.77 -1.35
N GLU A 16 -34.47 -21.82 -1.11
CA GLU A 16 -35.78 -22.11 -0.52
C GLU A 16 -36.67 -22.90 -1.48
N LYS A 17 -36.73 -22.49 -2.75
CA LYS A 17 -37.54 -23.16 -3.77
C LYS A 17 -37.14 -24.62 -3.98
N GLU A 18 -35.85 -24.92 -3.91
CA GLU A 18 -35.30 -26.25 -4.19
C GLU A 18 -34.86 -27.01 -2.92
N ASN A 19 -35.14 -26.47 -1.74
CA ASN A 19 -34.79 -27.03 -0.43
C ASN A 19 -33.31 -27.50 -0.30
N LEU A 20 -32.38 -26.69 -0.82
CA LEU A 20 -30.96 -27.04 -0.89
C LEU A 20 -30.22 -26.74 0.42
N SER A 21 -29.26 -27.59 0.76
CA SER A 21 -28.30 -27.32 1.84
C SER A 21 -27.36 -26.16 1.50
N ILE A 22 -26.78 -25.52 2.51
CA ILE A 22 -25.84 -24.41 2.34
C ILE A 22 -24.62 -24.84 1.48
N ALA A 23 -24.13 -26.06 1.66
CA ALA A 23 -23.01 -26.60 0.88
C ALA A 23 -23.37 -26.81 -0.60
N GLN A 24 -24.58 -27.32 -0.89
CA GLN A 24 -25.05 -27.49 -2.27
C GLN A 24 -25.24 -26.15 -2.97
N VAL A 25 -25.78 -25.14 -2.26
CA VAL A 25 -25.92 -23.78 -2.79
C VAL A 25 -24.55 -23.15 -3.05
N ALA A 26 -23.62 -23.27 -2.11
CA ALA A 26 -22.26 -22.76 -2.25
C ALA A 26 -21.56 -23.36 -3.48
N LYS A 27 -21.67 -24.68 -3.66
CA LYS A 27 -21.13 -25.39 -4.82
C LYS A 27 -21.80 -24.96 -6.13
N ARG A 28 -23.13 -24.83 -6.15
CA ARG A 28 -23.89 -24.48 -7.36
C ARG A 28 -23.59 -23.08 -7.88
N PHE A 29 -23.43 -22.11 -6.98
CA PHE A 29 -23.20 -20.72 -7.36
C PHE A 29 -21.72 -20.30 -7.29
N CYS A 30 -20.81 -21.24 -7.04
CA CYS A 30 -19.37 -20.99 -6.88
C CYS A 30 -19.09 -19.88 -5.85
N VAL A 31 -19.79 -19.92 -4.72
CA VAL A 31 -19.65 -18.96 -3.62
C VAL A 31 -19.21 -19.66 -2.34
N GLY A 32 -18.46 -18.95 -1.49
CA GLY A 32 -18.02 -19.52 -0.21
C GLY A 32 -19.19 -19.87 0.71
N ILE A 33 -19.10 -21.01 1.40
CA ILE A 33 -20.09 -21.47 2.40
C ILE A 33 -20.37 -20.38 3.45
N ALA A 34 -19.31 -19.70 3.92
CA ALA A 34 -19.43 -18.59 4.86
C ALA A 34 -20.22 -17.39 4.30
N SER A 35 -20.16 -17.16 2.98
CA SER A 35 -20.92 -16.10 2.32
C SER A 35 -22.42 -16.41 2.32
N VAL A 36 -22.80 -17.64 1.94
CA VAL A 36 -24.21 -18.08 1.97
C VAL A 36 -24.77 -18.05 3.39
N THR A 37 -23.99 -18.54 4.36
CA THR A 37 -24.34 -18.51 5.79
C THR A 37 -24.56 -17.07 6.28
N ARG A 38 -23.72 -16.12 5.84
CA ARG A 38 -23.84 -14.70 6.18
C ARG A 38 -25.11 -14.08 5.57
N TRP A 39 -25.43 -14.40 4.31
CA TRP A 39 -26.60 -13.85 3.63
C TRP A 39 -27.91 -14.30 4.26
N LEU A 40 -27.96 -15.51 4.82
CA LEU A 40 -29.12 -15.98 5.59
C LEU A 40 -29.39 -15.13 6.84
N LYS A 41 -28.35 -14.60 7.47
CA LYS A 41 -28.49 -13.70 8.63
C LYS A 41 -28.72 -12.25 8.21
N THR A 42 -28.04 -11.80 7.16
CA THR A 42 -28.11 -10.41 6.68
C THR A 42 -27.83 -10.36 5.18
N PRO A 43 -28.88 -10.33 4.32
CA PRO A 43 -28.69 -10.34 2.87
C PRO A 43 -28.14 -9.00 2.37
N ASP A 44 -28.56 -7.89 2.99
CA ASP A 44 -28.16 -6.55 2.57
C ASP A 44 -26.69 -6.27 2.97
N PRO A 45 -25.87 -5.75 2.04
CA PRO A 45 -24.50 -5.35 2.37
C PRO A 45 -24.53 -4.18 3.35
N LYS A 46 -23.74 -4.28 4.43
CA LYS A 46 -23.44 -3.11 5.26
C LYS A 46 -22.59 -2.14 4.43
N THR A 47 -23.18 -1.02 4.05
CA THR A 47 -22.50 0.05 3.29
C THR A 47 -21.63 0.91 4.21
N THR A 48 -22.03 1.04 5.48
CA THR A 48 -21.32 1.80 6.49
C THR A 48 -20.81 0.89 7.59
N ARG A 49 -19.60 1.20 8.07
CA ARG A 49 -19.07 0.63 9.30
C ARG A 49 -19.40 1.62 10.41
N ASN A 50 -20.27 1.26 11.34
CA ASN A 50 -20.46 2.04 12.57
C ASN A 50 -19.24 1.77 13.49
N LYS A 51 -18.12 2.43 13.20
CA LYS A 51 -16.94 2.47 14.07
C LYS A 51 -16.74 3.93 14.47
N PRO A 52 -16.67 4.25 15.77
CA PRO A 52 -16.33 5.59 16.18
C PRO A 52 -14.98 5.99 15.59
N ALA A 53 -14.85 7.26 15.19
CA ALA A 53 -13.60 7.83 14.70
C ALA A 53 -12.57 7.75 15.83
N THR A 54 -11.79 6.68 15.85
CA THR A 54 -10.94 6.32 16.99
C THR A 54 -9.71 7.23 17.12
N LYS A 55 -9.49 8.08 16.11
CA LYS A 55 -8.33 8.97 16.00
C LYS A 55 -8.69 10.46 16.02
N ILE A 56 -9.97 10.82 15.91
CA ILE A 56 -10.41 12.22 15.84
C ILE A 56 -11.34 12.49 17.03
N ASN A 57 -10.93 13.40 17.91
CA ASN A 57 -11.81 13.88 18.97
C ASN A 57 -12.85 14.83 18.34
N MET A 58 -14.12 14.39 18.35
CA MET A 58 -15.22 15.11 17.70
C MET A 58 -15.56 16.45 18.37
N GLU A 59 -15.32 16.58 19.68
CA GLU A 59 -15.56 17.83 20.41
C GLU A 59 -14.51 18.88 20.05
N ILE A 60 -13.24 18.47 19.98
CA ILE A 60 -12.13 19.34 19.54
C ILE A 60 -12.37 19.79 18.10
N LEU A 61 -12.77 18.88 17.22
CA LEU A 61 -13.09 19.21 15.82
C LEU A 61 -14.27 20.19 15.73
N ALA A 62 -15.33 19.99 16.52
CA ALA A 62 -16.49 20.87 16.52
C ALA A 62 -16.14 22.28 17.03
N GLN A 63 -15.25 22.39 18.02
CA GLN A 63 -14.76 23.67 18.52
C GLN A 63 -13.85 24.36 17.49
N ASP A 64 -12.99 23.62 16.81
CA ASP A 64 -12.11 24.14 15.74
C ASP A 64 -12.93 24.73 14.58
N VAL A 65 -13.97 24.01 14.12
CA VAL A 65 -14.88 24.50 13.07
C VAL A 65 -15.62 25.78 13.50
N LYS A 66 -15.98 25.91 14.78
CA LYS A 66 -16.59 27.13 15.31
C LYS A 66 -15.61 28.31 15.37
N ASN A 67 -14.36 28.04 15.75
CA ASN A 67 -13.35 29.09 15.88
C ASN A 67 -12.87 29.62 14.51
N TYR A 68 -12.99 28.80 13.46
CA TYR A 68 -12.49 29.08 12.11
C TYR A 68 -13.56 28.85 11.03
N LEU A 69 -14.71 29.51 11.17
CA LEU A 69 -15.87 29.39 10.26
C LEU A 69 -15.52 29.67 8.79
N ASP A 70 -14.72 30.70 8.55
CA ASP A 70 -14.39 31.18 7.20
C ASP A 70 -13.03 30.68 6.69
N ALA A 71 -12.33 29.83 7.45
CA ALA A 71 -11.03 29.33 7.04
C ALA A 71 -11.14 28.39 5.84
N TYR A 72 -10.32 28.64 4.83
CA TYR A 72 -10.19 27.77 3.67
C TYR A 72 -9.56 26.42 4.07
N GLN A 73 -9.79 25.40 3.24
CA GLN A 73 -9.28 24.04 3.52
C GLN A 73 -7.76 24.00 3.71
N TYR A 74 -6.99 24.84 3.00
CA TYR A 74 -5.53 24.90 3.12
C TYR A 74 -5.07 25.57 4.42
N GLU A 75 -5.83 26.52 4.95
CA GLU A 75 -5.56 27.19 6.23
C GLU A 75 -5.84 26.25 7.40
N ARG A 76 -6.93 25.46 7.32
CA ARG A 76 -7.24 24.41 8.30
C ARG A 76 -6.32 23.19 8.23
N ALA A 77 -5.67 22.97 7.08
CA ALA A 77 -4.70 21.90 6.90
C ALA A 77 -3.34 22.19 7.53
N HIS A 78 -3.07 23.44 7.95
CA HIS A 78 -1.92 23.79 8.79
C HIS A 78 -2.13 23.26 10.21
N GLY A 79 -1.91 21.96 10.39
CA GLY A 79 -1.97 21.32 11.69
C GLY A 79 -0.75 21.63 12.56
N VAL A 80 -0.97 22.08 13.80
CA VAL A 80 0.06 22.15 14.86
C VAL A 80 0.38 20.75 15.42
N LYS A 81 -0.49 19.76 15.17
CA LYS A 81 -0.34 18.38 15.62
C LYS A 81 -0.06 17.45 14.44
N ASP A 82 1.01 16.67 14.57
CA ASP A 82 1.49 15.69 13.59
C ASP A 82 0.74 14.33 13.61
N TRP A 83 -0.41 14.24 14.30
CA TRP A 83 -1.18 13.00 14.48
C TRP A 83 -0.40 11.83 15.10
N HIS A 84 0.56 12.11 15.99
CA HIS A 84 1.50 11.12 16.53
C HIS A 84 2.36 10.50 15.42
N ALA A 85 2.88 11.33 14.51
CA ALA A 85 3.88 10.89 13.55
C ALA A 85 5.16 10.54 14.31
N THR A 86 5.22 9.31 14.84
CA THR A 86 6.50 8.68 15.18
C THR A 86 7.34 8.76 13.92
N GLY A 87 8.50 9.42 13.99
CA GLY A 87 9.34 9.73 12.83
C GLY A 87 9.37 8.57 11.81
N ARG A 88 9.19 8.90 10.53
CA ARG A 88 9.16 7.90 9.47
C ARG A 88 10.56 7.73 8.89
N THR A 89 11.16 6.57 9.15
CA THR A 89 12.36 6.15 8.41
C THR A 89 11.92 5.57 7.06
N ASN A 90 12.30 6.24 5.98
CA ASN A 90 12.20 5.73 4.63
C ASN A 90 13.43 4.89 4.30
N VAL A 91 13.23 3.88 3.47
CA VAL A 91 14.28 2.94 3.07
C VAL A 91 14.31 2.87 1.55
N ILE A 92 15.50 3.00 0.97
CA ILE A 92 15.76 2.71 -0.43
C ILE A 92 16.70 1.51 -0.46
N GLY A 93 16.50 0.56 -1.37
CA GLY A 93 17.41 -0.56 -1.49
C GLY A 93 17.36 -1.21 -2.86
N ALA A 94 18.40 -1.97 -3.17
CA ALA A 94 18.50 -2.75 -4.41
C ALA A 94 18.75 -4.23 -4.09
N LEU A 95 18.15 -5.11 -4.88
CA LEU A 95 18.39 -6.55 -4.82
C LEU A 95 19.10 -7.03 -6.09
N ILE A 96 20.02 -7.96 -5.93
CA ILE A 96 20.58 -8.76 -7.02
C ILE A 96 20.45 -10.25 -6.67
N LYS A 97 19.84 -11.05 -7.55
CA LYS A 97 19.63 -12.50 -7.36
C LYS A 97 19.04 -12.87 -5.97
N GLY A 98 18.12 -12.04 -5.46
CA GLY A 98 17.45 -12.27 -4.16
C GLY A 98 18.25 -11.85 -2.92
N VAL A 99 19.45 -11.30 -3.10
CA VAL A 99 20.33 -10.77 -2.04
C VAL A 99 20.31 -9.25 -2.08
N LEU A 100 20.26 -8.62 -0.90
CA LEU A 100 20.26 -7.18 -0.73
C LEU A 100 21.66 -6.63 -1.00
N LEU A 101 21.79 -5.86 -2.08
CA LEU A 101 23.06 -5.29 -2.52
C LEU A 101 23.40 -4.05 -1.68
N THR A 102 22.43 -3.15 -1.53
CA THR A 102 22.61 -1.92 -0.77
C THR A 102 21.28 -1.43 -0.20
N VAL A 103 21.36 -0.69 0.90
CA VAL A 103 20.23 -0.09 1.62
C VAL A 103 20.63 1.30 2.11
N GLY A 104 19.81 2.30 1.83
CA GLY A 104 19.88 3.63 2.45
C GLY A 104 18.70 3.85 3.39
N LEU A 105 18.97 4.33 4.59
CA LEU A 105 17.97 4.75 5.57
C LEU A 105 17.91 6.28 5.61
N PHE A 106 16.70 6.83 5.56
CA PHE A 106 16.49 8.27 5.50
C PHE A 106 15.38 8.68 6.47
N THR A 107 15.64 9.68 7.30
CA THR A 107 14.64 10.29 8.19
C THR A 107 13.81 11.39 7.50
N ALA A 108 14.10 11.66 6.22
CA ALA A 108 13.40 12.62 5.37
C ALA A 108 12.51 11.92 4.32
N ASN A 109 11.60 12.67 3.71
CA ASN A 109 10.83 12.21 2.55
C ASN A 109 11.77 11.99 1.36
N ILE A 110 11.66 10.83 0.71
CA ILE A 110 12.43 10.55 -0.50
C ILE A 110 11.85 11.36 -1.66
N ASN A 111 12.63 12.29 -2.17
CA ASN A 111 12.36 13.02 -3.39
C ASN A 111 13.33 12.57 -4.50
N ALA A 112 13.20 13.16 -5.68
CA ALA A 112 14.03 12.82 -6.82
C ALA A 112 15.53 13.12 -6.57
N ASP A 113 15.86 14.16 -5.81
CA ASP A 113 17.25 14.54 -5.52
C ASP A 113 17.95 13.54 -4.59
N ILE A 114 17.28 13.15 -3.50
CA ILE A 114 17.78 12.13 -2.58
C ILE A 114 17.95 10.80 -3.32
N PHE A 115 16.96 10.44 -4.16
CA PHE A 115 17.05 9.22 -4.96
C PHE A 115 18.21 9.28 -5.97
N TYR A 116 18.39 10.40 -6.67
CA TYR A 116 19.52 10.60 -7.59
C TYR A 116 20.87 10.50 -6.88
N ALA A 117 21.01 11.13 -5.71
CA ALA A 117 22.21 11.04 -4.88
C ALA A 117 22.48 9.59 -4.48
N TRP A 118 21.46 8.86 -4.03
CA TRP A 118 21.60 7.45 -3.69
C TRP A 118 22.00 6.59 -4.90
N VAL A 119 21.40 6.81 -6.07
CA VAL A 119 21.78 6.08 -7.30
C VAL A 119 23.26 6.32 -7.63
N THR A 120 23.68 7.58 -7.68
CA THR A 120 25.01 7.96 -8.16
C THR A 120 26.13 7.69 -7.16
N GLN A 121 25.88 7.90 -5.87
CA GLN A 121 26.89 7.80 -4.83
C GLN A 121 26.98 6.40 -4.21
N ASP A 122 25.89 5.62 -4.25
CA ASP A 122 25.82 4.33 -3.58
C ASP A 122 25.61 3.18 -4.56
N LEU A 123 24.47 3.17 -5.27
CA LEU A 123 24.07 2.03 -6.11
C LEU A 123 25.07 1.73 -7.23
N LEU A 124 25.39 2.72 -8.07
CA LEU A 124 26.18 2.52 -9.29
C LEU A 124 27.57 1.92 -9.00
N SER A 125 28.20 2.32 -7.90
CA SER A 125 29.53 1.83 -7.51
C SER A 125 29.56 0.34 -7.14
N LYS A 126 28.40 -0.26 -6.83
CA LYS A 126 28.25 -1.63 -6.35
C LYS A 126 27.71 -2.58 -7.41
N LEU A 127 27.31 -2.08 -8.57
CA LEU A 127 26.76 -2.90 -9.64
C LEU A 127 27.87 -3.63 -10.40
N LEU A 128 27.54 -4.82 -10.89
CA LEU A 128 28.38 -5.51 -11.85
C LEU A 128 28.30 -4.81 -13.21
N PRO A 129 29.34 -4.91 -14.07
CA PRO A 129 29.30 -4.33 -15.41
C PRO A 129 28.06 -4.78 -16.20
N ALA A 130 27.48 -3.86 -16.99
CA ALA A 130 26.36 -4.15 -17.89
C ALA A 130 25.08 -4.73 -17.23
N CYS A 131 24.80 -4.39 -15.97
CA CYS A 131 23.53 -4.75 -15.33
C CYS A 131 22.29 -4.11 -15.99
N VAL A 132 21.16 -4.82 -15.91
CA VAL A 132 19.82 -4.26 -16.13
C VAL A 132 19.23 -3.88 -14.78
N ILE A 133 18.98 -2.59 -14.59
CA ILE A 133 18.33 -2.05 -13.39
C ILE A 133 16.84 -1.99 -13.66
N VAL A 134 16.05 -2.65 -12.83
CA VAL A 134 14.58 -2.65 -12.91
C VAL A 134 14.03 -1.82 -11.77
N MET A 135 13.24 -0.78 -12.09
CA MET A 135 12.58 0.09 -11.11
C MET A 135 11.06 0.01 -11.24
N ASP A 136 10.34 0.37 -10.17
CA ASP A 136 8.90 0.59 -10.28
C ASP A 136 8.59 1.86 -11.09
N ASN A 137 7.31 2.06 -11.42
CA ASN A 137 6.89 3.11 -12.34
C ASN A 137 6.74 4.51 -11.71
N ALA A 138 7.37 4.79 -10.56
CA ALA A 138 7.24 6.07 -9.86
C ALA A 138 7.74 7.25 -10.71
N THR A 139 7.08 8.40 -10.59
CA THR A 139 7.37 9.58 -11.41
C THR A 139 8.80 10.10 -11.22
N PHE A 140 9.31 10.08 -9.98
CA PHE A 140 10.66 10.56 -9.68
C PHE A 140 11.77 9.60 -10.14
N HIS A 141 11.49 8.31 -10.39
CA HIS A 141 12.46 7.40 -11.01
C HIS A 141 12.75 7.77 -12.47
N LYS A 142 11.83 8.48 -13.13
CA LYS A 142 11.91 8.79 -14.57
C LYS A 142 12.67 10.07 -14.89
N ARG A 143 13.30 10.71 -13.89
CA ARG A 143 14.08 11.94 -14.09
C ARG A 143 15.22 11.68 -15.09
N GLN A 144 15.45 12.66 -15.97
CA GLN A 144 16.33 12.45 -17.12
C GLN A 144 17.80 12.24 -16.73
N ASP A 145 18.26 12.94 -15.71
CA ASP A 145 19.62 12.82 -15.17
C ASP A 145 19.88 11.46 -14.50
N ILE A 146 18.89 10.84 -13.85
CA ILE A 146 18.99 9.46 -13.34
C ILE A 146 19.23 8.51 -14.51
N LYS A 147 18.43 8.63 -15.58
CA LYS A 147 18.57 7.81 -16.79
C LYS A 147 19.96 7.98 -17.40
N THR A 148 20.40 9.24 -17.58
CA THR A 148 21.71 9.55 -18.13
C THR A 148 22.84 9.02 -17.26
N ALA A 149 22.76 9.15 -15.93
CA ALA A 149 23.79 8.62 -15.03
C ALA A 149 23.92 7.09 -15.12
N ILE A 150 22.78 6.37 -15.18
CA ILE A 150 22.76 4.91 -15.30
C ILE A 150 23.33 4.47 -16.66
N THR A 151 22.93 5.11 -17.76
CA THR A 151 23.45 4.81 -19.10
C THR A 151 24.94 5.12 -19.21
N ASN A 152 25.41 6.25 -18.66
CA ASN A 152 26.83 6.60 -18.66
C ASN A 152 27.70 5.64 -17.84
N ALA A 153 27.13 5.02 -16.80
CA ALA A 153 27.77 3.95 -16.04
C ALA A 153 27.76 2.60 -16.78
N GLY A 154 27.19 2.52 -17.99
CA GLY A 154 27.16 1.33 -18.82
C GLY A 154 26.07 0.33 -18.44
N HIS A 155 24.98 0.79 -17.82
CA HIS A 155 23.84 -0.05 -17.43
C HIS A 155 22.58 0.26 -18.22
N THR A 156 21.70 -0.72 -18.32
CA THR A 156 20.37 -0.59 -18.94
C THR A 156 19.32 -0.32 -17.86
N LEU A 157 18.36 0.56 -18.13
CA LEU A 157 17.27 0.87 -17.22
C LEU A 157 15.93 0.43 -17.79
N GLU A 158 15.20 -0.37 -17.02
CA GLU A 158 13.86 -0.85 -17.34
C GLU A 158 12.86 -0.50 -16.23
N TYR A 159 11.59 -0.34 -16.62
CA TYR A 159 10.52 -0.03 -15.67
C TYR A 159 9.46 -1.12 -15.66
N LEU A 160 8.95 -1.43 -14.47
CA LEU A 160 7.80 -2.31 -14.33
C LEU A 160 6.52 -1.63 -14.85
N PRO A 161 5.54 -2.40 -15.37
CA PRO A 161 4.22 -1.88 -15.68
C PRO A 161 3.55 -1.26 -14.45
N SER A 162 2.66 -0.29 -14.70
CA SER A 162 1.85 0.32 -13.63
C SER A 162 1.08 -0.74 -12.84
N TYR A 163 1.03 -0.55 -11.52
CA TYR A 163 0.29 -1.43 -10.59
C TYR A 163 0.70 -2.90 -10.65
N SER A 164 1.96 -3.20 -10.97
CA SER A 164 2.50 -4.56 -10.98
C SER A 164 3.53 -4.82 -9.86
N PRO A 165 3.18 -4.63 -8.57
CA PRO A 165 4.09 -4.85 -7.46
C PRO A 165 4.53 -6.32 -7.34
N ASP A 166 3.74 -7.26 -7.87
CA ASP A 166 4.05 -8.69 -7.85
C ASP A 166 5.32 -9.03 -8.67
N PHE A 167 5.68 -8.19 -9.64
CA PHE A 167 6.93 -8.31 -10.40
C PHE A 167 8.13 -7.65 -9.71
N ASN A 168 7.90 -6.92 -8.60
CA ASN A 168 8.97 -6.30 -7.83
C ASN A 168 9.37 -7.20 -6.65
N HIS A 169 10.35 -8.07 -6.87
CA HIS A 169 10.80 -9.03 -5.85
C HIS A 169 11.29 -8.39 -4.53
N ILE A 170 11.63 -7.09 -4.52
CA ILE A 170 12.03 -6.38 -3.30
C ILE A 170 10.88 -6.17 -2.32
N GLU A 171 9.63 -6.14 -2.79
CA GLU A 171 8.46 -5.97 -1.93
C GLU A 171 8.32 -7.11 -0.91
N SER A 172 8.65 -8.34 -1.32
CA SER A 172 8.65 -9.49 -0.42
C SER A 172 9.71 -9.36 0.68
N LYS A 173 10.91 -8.84 0.34
CA LYS A 173 11.96 -8.57 1.33
C LYS A 173 11.54 -7.48 2.32
N TRP A 174 10.89 -6.41 1.85
CA TRP A 174 10.36 -5.38 2.73
C TRP A 174 9.23 -5.89 3.63
N ALA A 175 8.36 -6.77 3.12
CA ALA A 175 7.32 -7.41 3.92
C ALA A 175 7.93 -8.25 5.05
N GLN A 176 8.98 -9.02 4.76
CA GLN A 176 9.73 -9.79 5.75
C GLN A 176 10.37 -8.89 6.82
N ALA A 177 11.11 -7.86 6.42
CA ALA A 177 11.74 -6.92 7.36
C ALA A 177 10.72 -6.24 8.28
N LYS A 178 9.59 -5.79 7.74
CA LYS A 178 8.50 -5.20 8.53
C LYS A 178 7.86 -6.23 9.48
N ALA A 179 7.78 -7.50 9.09
CA ALA A 179 7.23 -8.56 9.95
C ALA A 179 8.14 -8.85 11.15
N ILE A 180 9.45 -8.97 10.93
CA ILE A 180 10.46 -9.11 11.99
C ILE A 180 10.36 -7.94 12.96
N ARG A 181 10.36 -6.70 12.44
CA ARG A 181 10.25 -5.50 13.28
C ARG A 181 8.99 -5.47 14.13
N ARG A 182 7.84 -5.87 13.59
CA ARG A 182 6.59 -5.94 14.36
C ARG A 182 6.61 -7.00 15.45
N ARG A 183 7.28 -8.14 15.19
CA ARG A 183 7.40 -9.24 16.15
C ARG A 183 8.33 -8.87 17.30
N ASP A 184 9.47 -8.25 16.96
CA ASP A 184 10.58 -8.07 17.90
C ASP A 184 10.57 -6.66 18.54
N GLY A 185 9.73 -5.74 18.06
CA GLY A 185 9.60 -4.39 18.61
C GLY A 185 10.84 -3.51 18.42
N CYS A 186 11.75 -3.89 17.51
CA CYS A 186 13.04 -3.25 17.35
C CYS A 186 12.99 -1.90 16.63
N SER A 187 13.98 -1.05 16.94
CA SER A 187 14.25 0.18 16.19
C SER A 187 14.81 -0.14 14.80
N VAL A 188 14.81 0.86 13.92
CA VAL A 188 15.47 0.80 12.60
C VAL A 188 16.91 1.34 12.69
N GLU A 189 17.28 1.89 13.85
CA GLU A 189 18.64 2.28 14.23
C GLU A 189 19.50 1.08 14.64
#